data_AF-A0A4R9C0W7-F1
#
_entry.id   AF-A0A4R9C0W7-F1
#
_cell.length_a   1.000
_cell.length_b   1.000
_cell.length_c   1.000
_cell.angle_alpha   90.00
_cell.angle_beta   90.00
_cell.angle_gamma   90.00
#
_symmetry.space_group_name_H-M   'P 1'
#
loop_
_entity.id
_entity.type
_entity.pdbx_description
1 polymer ?
#
loop_
_entity_poly.entity_id
_entity_poly.type
_entity_poly.pdbx_seq_one_letter_code
_entity_poly.pdbx_strand_id
1 'polypeptide(L)'
;MKANHKNILNRLKRARGQIDGIIKMVEADKYCLDVSTQISAVVAALNSTNKEILSAHLKNCVSQSLEKGKKIDVNEKIDEIEKIIMKLSK
;
A
#
# COMPACT_ATOMS: atom_id res chain seq x y z
N MET A 1 6.46 9.20 -8.29
CA MET A 1 5.34 9.00 -7.34
C MET A 1 4.95 10.34 -6.73
N LYS A 2 3.67 10.59 -6.42
CA LYS A 2 3.21 11.82 -5.74
C LYS A 2 3.03 11.67 -4.23
N ALA A 3 3.03 10.43 -3.74
CA ALA A 3 3.10 10.15 -2.31
C ALA A 3 4.42 10.66 -1.72
N ASN A 4 4.44 10.95 -0.42
CA ASN A 4 5.64 11.42 0.27
C ASN A 4 6.72 10.32 0.24
N HIS A 5 7.70 10.49 -0.63
CA HIS A 5 8.74 9.50 -0.89
C HIS A 5 9.48 9.07 0.39
N LYS A 6 9.85 10.03 1.24
CA LYS A 6 10.59 9.75 2.49
C LYS A 6 9.74 8.92 3.46
N ASN A 7 8.46 9.26 3.60
CA ASN A 7 7.54 8.53 4.47
C ASN A 7 7.34 7.08 3.97
N ILE A 8 7.03 6.91 2.69
CA ILE A 8 6.85 5.58 2.08
C ILE A 8 8.11 4.72 2.24
N LEU A 9 9.29 5.28 1.94
CA LEU A 9 10.55 4.57 2.09
C LEU A 9 10.80 4.13 3.55
N ASN A 10 10.50 5.01 4.52
CA ASN A 10 10.64 4.67 5.94
C ASN A 10 9.70 3.55 6.37
N ARG A 11 8.44 3.57 5.90
CA ARG A 11 7.46 2.51 6.17
C ARG A 11 7.90 1.16 5.59
N LEU A 12 8.38 1.15 4.35
CA LEU A 12 8.89 -0.07 3.70
C LEU A 12 10.14 -0.60 4.41
N LYS A 13 11.07 0.27 4.84
CA LYS A 13 12.23 -0.14 5.64
C LYS A 13 11.83 -0.76 6.98
N ARG A 14 10.79 -0.23 7.63
CA ARG A 14 10.22 -0.82 8.86
C ARG A 14 9.63 -2.19 8.60
N ALA A 15 8.81 -2.34 7.54
CA ALA A 15 8.24 -3.63 7.15
C ALA A 15 9.33 -4.68 6.87
N ARG A 16 10.42 -4.29 6.20
CA ARG A 16 11.59 -5.16 6.01
C ARG A 16 12.16 -5.67 7.34
N GLY A 17 12.39 -4.78 8.31
CA GLY A 17 12.89 -5.19 9.63
C GLY A 17 11.93 -6.12 10.39
N GLN A 18 10.61 -5.96 10.19
CA GLN A 18 9.63 -6.89 10.75
C GLN A 18 9.69 -8.26 10.08
N ILE A 19 9.85 -8.30 8.74
CA ILE A 19 10.05 -9.55 7.99
C ILE A 19 11.32 -10.27 8.45
N ASP A 20 12.43 -9.53 8.61
CA ASP A 20 13.68 -10.08 9.14
C ASP A 20 13.48 -10.67 10.55
N GLY A 21 12.65 -10.02 11.38
CA GLY A 21 12.25 -10.53 12.69
C GLY A 21 11.43 -11.83 12.61
N ILE A 22 10.46 -11.90 11.70
CA ILE A 22 9.64 -13.09 11.46
C ILE A 22 10.51 -14.26 11.00
N ILE A 23 11.46 -14.03 10.10
CA ILE A 23 12.40 -15.06 9.64
C ILE A 23 13.15 -15.65 10.83
N LYS A 24 13.70 -14.81 11.72
CA LYS A 24 14.37 -15.26 12.95
C LYS A 24 13.44 -16.04 13.89
N MET A 25 12.16 -15.68 13.95
CA MET A 25 11.19 -16.44 14.75
C MET A 25 11.00 -17.85 14.20
N VAL A 26 10.93 -18.00 12.87
CA VAL A 26 10.82 -19.30 12.21
C VAL A 26 12.11 -20.12 12.39
N GLU A 27 13.27 -19.50 12.19
CA GLU A 27 14.58 -20.15 12.41
C GLU A 27 14.76 -20.62 13.87
N ALA A 28 14.16 -19.93 14.83
CA ALA A 28 14.20 -20.26 16.25
C ALA A 28 13.02 -21.13 16.71
N ASP A 29 12.27 -21.74 15.78
CA ASP A 29 11.11 -22.62 16.04
C ASP A 29 10.11 -22.02 17.05
N LYS A 30 9.80 -20.73 16.88
CA LYS A 30 8.84 -20.02 17.73
C LYS A 30 7.41 -20.49 17.46
N TYR A 31 6.56 -20.32 18.47
CA TYR A 31 5.17 -20.74 18.43
C TYR A 31 4.42 -20.15 17.22
N CYS A 32 3.72 -21.02 16.49
CA CYS A 32 3.13 -20.69 15.20
C CYS A 32 2.12 -19.53 15.26
N LEU A 33 1.36 -19.38 16.35
CA LEU A 33 0.42 -18.26 16.48
C LEU A 33 1.12 -16.91 16.67
N ASP A 34 2.29 -16.89 17.32
CA ASP A 34 3.09 -15.66 17.47
C ASP A 34 3.65 -15.23 16.12
N VAL A 35 4.18 -16.18 15.34
CA VAL A 35 4.64 -15.96 13.96
C VAL A 35 3.49 -15.43 13.10
N SER A 36 2.32 -16.09 13.15
CA SER A 36 1.12 -15.68 12.42
C SER A 36 0.67 -14.25 12.79
N THR A 37 0.75 -13.90 14.08
CA THR A 37 0.43 -12.56 14.57
C THR A 37 1.37 -11.51 13.99
N GLN A 38 2.68 -11.79 13.95
CA GLN A 38 3.65 -10.87 13.36
C GLN A 38 3.48 -10.72 11.85
N ILE A 39 3.18 -11.81 11.13
CA ILE A 39 2.86 -11.75 9.70
C ILE A 39 1.66 -10.83 9.46
N SER A 40 0.59 -11.01 10.24
CA SER A 40 -0.61 -10.18 10.14
C SER A 40 -0.31 -8.69 10.39
N ALA A 41 0.58 -8.37 11.34
CA ALA A 41 1.02 -7.01 11.59
C ALA A 41 1.78 -6.40 10.41
N VAL A 42 2.63 -7.18 9.73
CA VAL A 42 3.36 -6.73 8.52
C VAL A 42 2.39 -6.49 7.37
N VAL A 43 1.44 -7.41 7.13
CA VAL A 43 0.41 -7.26 6.09
C VAL A 43 -0.39 -5.98 6.32
N ALA A 44 -0.83 -5.71 7.56
CA ALA A 44 -1.54 -4.48 7.90
C ALA A 44 -0.70 -3.22 7.63
N ALA A 45 0.59 -3.24 7.97
CA ALA A 45 1.50 -2.12 7.71
C ALA A 45 1.71 -1.87 6.19
N LEU A 46 1.85 -2.94 5.41
CA LEU A 46 1.97 -2.86 3.96
C LEU A 46 0.68 -2.34 3.31
N ASN A 47 -0.48 -2.83 3.77
CA ASN A 47 -1.78 -2.37 3.29
C ASN A 47 -2.00 -0.88 3.59
N SER A 48 -1.63 -0.41 4.78
CA SER A 48 -1.66 1.02 5.12
C SER A 48 -0.76 1.85 4.19
N THR A 49 0.45 1.37 3.91
CA THR A 49 1.40 2.04 3.03
C THR A 49 0.89 2.08 1.59
N ASN A 50 0.30 0.99 1.09
CA ASN A 50 -0.30 0.92 -0.23
C ASN A 50 -1.49 1.88 -0.36
N LYS A 51 -2.36 1.97 0.66
CA LYS A 51 -3.47 2.95 0.71
C LYS A 51 -2.97 4.39 0.55
N GLU A 52 -1.86 4.74 1.21
CA GLU A 52 -1.29 6.08 1.09
C GLU A 52 -0.81 6.39 -0.34
N ILE A 53 -0.13 5.42 -0.97
CA ILE A 53 0.35 5.55 -2.36
C ILE A 53 -0.83 5.73 -3.32
N LEU A 54 -1.86 4.89 -3.18
CA LEU A 54 -3.03 4.89 -4.04
C LEU A 54 -3.87 6.17 -3.84
N SER A 55 -4.04 6.62 -2.60
CA SER A 55 -4.71 7.90 -2.31
C SER A 55 -3.99 9.08 -2.95
N ALA A 56 -2.66 9.13 -2.88
CA ALA A 56 -1.87 10.18 -3.52
C ALA A 56 -1.98 10.12 -5.06
N HIS A 57 -2.02 8.92 -5.64
CA HIS A 57 -2.23 8.72 -7.07
C HIS A 57 -3.60 9.23 -7.51
N LEU A 58 -4.68 8.79 -6.84
CA LEU A 58 -6.05 9.19 -7.15
C LEU A 58 -6.25 10.71 -7.08
N LYS A 59 -5.80 11.34 -5.99
CA LYS A 59 -5.90 12.80 -5.83
C LYS A 59 -5.24 13.53 -6.99
N ASN A 60 -4.02 13.12 -7.37
CA ASN A 60 -3.31 13.78 -8.46
C ASN A 60 -3.91 13.47 -9.84
N CYS A 61 -4.33 12.22 -10.09
CA CYS A 61 -4.97 11.82 -11.34
C CYS A 61 -6.27 12.58 -11.58
N VAL A 62 -7.10 12.76 -10.56
CA VAL A 62 -8.35 13.52 -10.66
C VAL A 62 -8.06 15.02 -10.83
N SER A 63 -7.18 15.61 -10.00
CA SER A 63 -6.85 17.03 -10.08
C SER A 63 -6.24 17.45 -11.43
N GLN A 64 -5.30 16.69 -11.98
CA GLN A 64 -4.68 17.01 -13.28
C GLN A 64 -5.65 16.88 -14.46
N SER A 65 -6.69 16.07 -14.31
CA SER A 65 -7.66 15.86 -15.39
C SER A 65 -8.66 17.01 -15.45
N LEU A 66 -9.02 17.62 -14.31
CA LEU A 66 -9.90 18.80 -14.23
C LEU A 66 -9.23 20.07 -14.77
N GLU A 67 -7.92 20.24 -14.55
CA GLU A 67 -7.20 21.46 -15.00
C GLU A 67 -6.97 21.53 -16.51
N LYS A 68 -6.94 20.40 -17.22
CA LYS A 68 -6.55 20.38 -18.64
C LYS A 68 -7.67 20.62 -19.65
N GLY A 69 -8.91 20.82 -19.21
CA GLY A 69 -10.06 21.07 -20.11
C GLY A 69 -10.32 19.96 -21.14
N LYS A 70 -9.64 18.81 -21.03
CA LYS A 70 -9.85 17.64 -21.89
C LYS A 70 -11.13 16.96 -21.41
N LYS A 71 -12.03 16.59 -22.33
CA LYS A 71 -13.09 15.61 -22.05
C LYS A 71 -12.43 14.37 -21.47
N ILE A 72 -12.50 14.25 -20.15
CA ILE A 72 -12.05 13.06 -19.45
C ILE A 72 -13.05 11.98 -19.83
N ASP A 73 -12.58 10.86 -20.37
CA ASP A 73 -13.43 9.67 -20.36
C ASP A 73 -13.56 9.23 -18.90
N VAL A 74 -14.69 9.61 -18.30
CA VAL A 74 -15.01 9.32 -16.90
C VAL A 74 -14.92 7.81 -16.65
N ASN A 75 -15.18 6.98 -17.66
CA ASN A 75 -15.11 5.53 -17.55
C ASN A 75 -13.66 5.05 -17.34
N GLU A 76 -12.65 5.61 -18.01
CA GLU A 76 -11.25 5.23 -17.76
C GLU A 76 -10.79 5.56 -16.33
N LYS A 77 -11.29 6.68 -15.77
CA LYS A 77 -11.00 7.05 -14.38
C LYS A 77 -11.73 6.14 -13.38
N ILE A 78 -12.96 5.75 -13.70
CA ILE A 78 -13.72 4.77 -12.91
C ILE A 78 -13.02 3.42 -12.92
N ASP A 79 -12.60 2.91 -14.09
CA ASP A 79 -11.85 1.65 -14.21
C ASP A 79 -10.53 1.68 -13.40
N GLU A 80 -9.84 2.82 -13.41
CA GLU A 80 -8.63 3.02 -12.61
C GLU A 80 -8.94 2.97 -11.10
N ILE A 81 -10.04 3.59 -10.67
CA ILE A 81 -10.52 3.54 -9.29
C ILE A 81 -10.96 2.11 -8.90
N GLU A 82 -11.69 1.40 -9.77
CA GLU A 82 -12.16 0.03 -9.53
C GLU A 82 -10.98 -0.94 -9.33
N LYS A 83 -9.96 -0.87 -10.20
CA LYS A 83 -8.73 -1.66 -10.06
C LYS A 83 -8.01 -1.39 -8.73
N ILE A 84 -8.08 -0.15 -8.25
CA ILE A 84 -7.50 0.27 -6.98
C ILE A 84 -8.32 -0.27 -5.79
N ILE A 85 -9.64 -0.15 -5.84
CA ILE A 85 -10.56 -0.70 -4.83
C ILE A 85 -10.38 -2.21 -4.71
N MET A 86 -10.32 -2.95 -5.82
CA MET A 86 -10.08 -4.39 -5.82
C MET A 86 -8.76 -4.79 -5.13
N LYS A 87 -7.70 -3.97 -5.26
CA LYS A 87 -6.42 -4.19 -4.57
C LYS A 87 -6.44 -3.87 -3.08
N LEU A 88 -7.47 -3.17 -2.60
CA LEU A 88 -7.62 -2.77 -1.20
C LEU A 88 -8.58 -3.67 -0.41
N SER A 89 -9.43 -4.43 -1.11
CA SER A 89 -10.44 -5.34 -0.53
C SER A 89 -9.95 -6.79 -0.37
N LYS A 90 -8.69 -7.08 -0.70
CA LYS A 90 -7.99 -8.33 -0.40
C LYS A 90 -6.98 -8.08 0.73
#